data_AF-A0AAW8F6C3-F1
#
_entry.id   AF-A0AAW8F6C3-F1
#
_cell.length_a   1.000
_cell.length_b   1.000
_cell.length_c   1.000
_cell.angle_alpha   90.00
_cell.angle_beta   90.00
_cell.angle_gamma   90.00
#
_symmetry.space_group_name_H-M   'P 1'
#
loop_
_entity.id
_entity.type
_entity.pdbx_description
1 polymer ?
#
loop_
_entity_poly.entity_id
_entity_poly.type
_entity_poly.pdbx_seq_one_letter_code
_entity_poly.pdbx_strand_id
1 'polypeptide(L)'
;MARIRIWIDPFHADGTVCTHAIKPSGKPRDPKSGCTGRKNYQVMCSEHGKVGEPHGLRVLAEPAQSAHRDSHKAVPASNAA
;
A
#
# COMPACT_ATOMS: atom_id res chain seq x y z
N MET A 1 22.41 5.55 -4.11
CA MET A 1 21.25 5.42 -3.20
C MET A 1 20.16 4.64 -3.90
N ALA A 2 19.67 3.56 -3.31
CA ALA A 2 18.48 2.90 -3.84
C ALA A 2 17.30 3.88 -3.72
N ARG A 3 16.55 4.09 -4.80
CA ARG A 3 15.41 5.00 -4.77
C ARG A 3 14.31 4.34 -3.95
N ILE A 4 14.04 4.87 -2.76
CA ILE A 4 12.96 4.40 -1.88
C ILE A 4 11.64 4.52 -2.65
N ARG A 5 10.91 3.41 -2.75
CA ARG A 5 9.59 3.37 -3.35
C ARG A 5 8.57 3.10 -2.26
N ILE A 6 7.53 3.92 -2.21
CA ILE A 6 6.41 3.76 -1.28
C ILE A 6 5.13 3.82 -2.09
N TRP A 7 4.27 2.81 -1.95
CA TRP A 7 3.06 2.66 -2.74
C TRP A 7 1.92 2.07 -1.89
N ILE A 8 0.73 1.96 -2.49
CA ILE A 8 -0.46 1.40 -1.82
C ILE A 8 -0.97 0.27 -2.70
N ASP A 9 -0.94 -0.94 -2.16
CA ASP A 9 -1.44 -2.13 -2.82
C ASP A 9 -2.79 -2.56 -2.25
N PRO A 10 -3.75 -2.97 -3.11
CA PRO A 10 -4.96 -3.64 -2.66
C PRO A 10 -4.65 -5.09 -2.29
N PHE A 11 -5.18 -5.58 -1.18
CA PHE A 11 -4.97 -6.95 -0.71
C PHE A 11 -6.28 -7.72 -0.59
N HIS A 12 -6.19 -9.02 -0.86
CA HIS A 12 -7.23 -10.02 -0.60
C HIS A 12 -7.30 -10.38 0.88
N ALA A 13 -8.34 -11.13 1.26
CA ALA A 13 -8.53 -11.57 2.64
C ALA A 13 -7.44 -12.53 3.13
N ASP A 14 -6.84 -13.29 2.21
CA ASP A 14 -5.71 -14.20 2.46
C ASP A 14 -4.35 -13.49 2.52
N GLY A 15 -4.32 -12.16 2.33
CA GLY A 15 -3.09 -11.39 2.39
C GLY A 15 -2.26 -11.40 1.11
N THR A 16 -2.79 -11.87 -0.02
CA THR A 16 -2.19 -11.74 -1.35
C THR A 16 -2.59 -10.42 -2.03
N VAL A 17 -1.75 -9.91 -2.95
CA VAL A 17 -2.04 -8.66 -3.67
C VAL A 17 -3.11 -8.90 -4.73
N CYS A 18 -4.13 -8.04 -4.76
CA CYS A 18 -5.17 -8.07 -5.79
C CYS A 18 -4.71 -7.31 -7.04
N THR A 19 -4.40 -8.03 -8.12
CA THR A 19 -3.97 -7.45 -9.40
C THR A 19 -5.12 -7.18 -10.37
N HIS A 20 -6.35 -7.55 -9.99
CA HIS A 20 -7.52 -7.49 -10.85
C HIS A 20 -8.14 -6.09 -10.93
N ALA A 21 -8.76 -5.78 -12.06
CA ALA A 21 -9.60 -4.59 -12.17
C ALA A 21 -10.82 -4.72 -11.25
N ILE A 22 -10.90 -3.88 -10.22
CA ILE A 22 -11.97 -3.89 -9.22
C ILE A 22 -12.89 -2.67 -9.36
N LYS A 23 -14.16 -2.86 -8.99
CA LYS A 23 -15.14 -1.79 -8.82
C LYS A 23 -14.85 -0.99 -7.54
N PRO A 24 -15.43 0.22 -7.35
CA PRO A 24 -15.31 0.95 -6.08
C PRO A 24 -15.73 0.12 -4.85
N SER A 25 -16.70 -0.78 -5.03
CA SER A 25 -17.15 -1.75 -4.01
C SER A 25 -16.10 -2.78 -3.59
N GLY A 26 -14.94 -2.84 -4.26
CA GLY A 26 -13.87 -3.80 -3.97
C GLY A 26 -14.04 -5.17 -4.64
N LYS A 27 -15.17 -5.43 -5.28
CA LYS A 27 -15.41 -6.66 -6.07
C LYS A 27 -14.78 -6.56 -7.47
N PRO A 28 -14.39 -7.69 -8.09
CA PRO A 28 -13.86 -7.66 -9.44
C PRO A 28 -14.88 -7.08 -10.43
N ARG A 29 -14.37 -6.37 -11.44
CA ARG A 29 -15.20 -5.87 -12.55
C ARG A 29 -15.65 -7.01 -13.45
N ASP A 30 -14.76 -7.98 -13.70
CA ASP A 30 -15.07 -9.22 -14.39
C ASP A 30 -15.47 -10.33 -13.40
N PRO A 31 -16.73 -10.83 -13.44
CA PRO A 31 -17.18 -11.90 -12.56
C PRO A 31 -16.52 -13.26 -12.85
N LYS A 32 -15.91 -13.47 -14.02
CA LYS A 32 -15.21 -14.73 -14.37
C LYS A 32 -13.73 -14.74 -14.01
N SER A 33 -13.23 -13.66 -13.41
CA SER A 33 -11.81 -13.53 -13.04
C SER A 33 -11.34 -14.48 -11.93
N GLY A 34 -12.24 -15.19 -11.24
CA GLY A 34 -11.90 -16.02 -10.07
C GLY A 34 -11.45 -15.21 -8.84
N CYS A 35 -11.47 -13.89 -8.94
CA CYS A 35 -11.05 -12.96 -7.90
C CYS A 35 -12.16 -12.80 -6.83
N THR A 36 -11.81 -13.01 -5.56
CA THR A 36 -12.75 -12.82 -4.44
C THR A 36 -13.05 -11.34 -4.14
N GLY A 37 -12.22 -10.45 -4.68
CA GLY A 37 -12.22 -9.02 -4.47
C GLY A 37 -11.20 -8.57 -3.42
N ARG A 38 -10.96 -7.26 -3.39
CA ARG A 38 -10.11 -6.59 -2.41
C ARG A 38 -10.82 -6.53 -1.05
N LYS A 39 -10.10 -6.86 0.02
CA LYS A 39 -10.51 -6.62 1.42
C LYS A 39 -10.06 -5.25 1.92
N ASN A 40 -8.80 -4.89 1.71
CA ASN A 40 -8.20 -3.67 2.26
C ASN A 40 -7.08 -3.15 1.33
N TYR A 41 -6.47 -2.04 1.74
CA TYR A 41 -5.31 -1.41 1.14
C TYR A 41 -4.19 -1.36 2.15
N GLN A 42 -2.99 -1.73 1.74
CA GLN A 42 -1.79 -1.72 2.58
C GLN A 42 -0.78 -0.74 2.01
N VAL A 43 -0.21 0.10 2.87
CA VAL A 43 0.96 0.89 2.50
C VAL A 43 2.17 -0.03 2.46
N MET A 44 2.88 0.01 1.34
CA MET A 44 4.08 -0.77 1.08
C MET A 44 5.28 0.16 0.96
N CYS A 45 6.41 -0.25 1.51
CA CYS A 45 7.70 0.41 1.37
C CYS A 45 8.74 -0.62 0.89
N SER A 46 9.60 -0.20 -0.03
CA SER A 46 10.69 -1.05 -0.54
C SER A 46 11.69 -1.47 0.55
N GLU A 47 11.80 -0.71 1.63
CA GLU A 47 12.71 -1.00 2.75
C GLU A 47 12.02 -1.76 3.89
N HIS A 48 10.77 -1.40 4.22
CA HIS A 48 10.07 -1.94 5.39
C HIS A 48 9.05 -3.03 5.07
N GLY A 49 8.71 -3.24 3.79
CA GLY A 49 7.59 -4.10 3.41
C GLY A 49 6.25 -3.45 3.78
N LYS A 50 5.42 -4.15 4.56
CA LYS A 50 4.10 -3.65 4.99
C LYS A 50 4.26 -2.61 6.10
N VAL A 51 3.68 -1.44 5.90
CA VAL A 51 3.79 -0.30 6.83
C VAL A 51 2.45 -0.02 7.48
N GLY A 52 2.39 -0.17 8.80
CA GLY A 52 1.19 0.11 9.60
C GLY A 52 0.01 -0.82 9.29
N GLU A 53 -1.14 -0.49 9.87
CA GLU A 53 -2.36 -1.28 9.72
C GLU A 53 -3.00 -1.12 8.32
N PRO A 54 -3.64 -2.17 7.78
CA PRO A 54 -4.38 -2.06 6.53
C PRO A 54 -5.61 -1.16 6.65
N HIS A 55 -5.93 -0.45 5.57
CA HIS A 55 -7.07 0.48 5.49
C HIS A 55 -8.20 -0.07 4.60
N GLY A 56 -9.45 0.13 5.00
CA GLY A 56 -10.60 -0.32 4.19
C GLY A 56 -10.77 0.45 2.87
N LEU A 57 -10.35 1.71 2.84
CA LEU A 57 -10.45 2.62 1.69
C LEU A 57 -9.09 3.20 1.32
N ARG A 58 -8.86 3.41 0.02
CA ARG A 58 -7.58 3.93 -0.50
C ARG A 58 -7.30 5.34 0.03
N VAL A 59 -8.32 6.20 0.06
CA VAL A 59 -8.22 7.58 0.56
C VAL A 59 -7.75 7.65 2.02
N LEU A 60 -7.97 6.59 2.81
CA LEU A 60 -7.48 6.51 4.19
C LEU A 60 -6.01 6.05 4.26
N ALA A 61 -5.52 5.32 3.26
CA ALA A 61 -4.13 4.89 3.17
C ALA A 61 -3.20 5.98 2.61
N GLU A 62 -3.71 6.93 1.83
CA GLU A 62 -2.93 8.01 1.20
C GLU A 62 -2.24 8.95 2.21
N PRO A 63 -2.89 9.38 3.32
CA PRO A 63 -2.20 10.11 4.39
C PRO A 63 -1.11 9.29 5.06
N ALA A 64 -1.35 8.01 5.34
CA ALA A 64 -0.37 7.12 5.96
C ALA A 64 0.85 6.89 5.05
N GLN A 65 0.62 6.70 3.75
CA GLN A 65 1.68 6.64 2.72
C GLN A 65 2.52 7.92 2.73
N SER A 66 1.89 9.08 2.81
CA SER A 66 2.58 10.37 2.82
C SER A 66 3.40 10.58 4.09
N ALA A 67 2.82 10.29 5.26
CA ALA A 67 3.51 10.37 6.54
C ALA A 67 4.75 9.45 6.57
N HIS A 68 4.62 8.22 6.07
CA HIS A 68 5.76 7.30 5.99
C HIS A 68 6.84 7.78 5.00
N ARG A 69 6.43 8.35 3.86
CA ARG A 69 7.38 8.96 2.92
C ARG A 69 8.15 10.09 3.59
N ASP A 70 7.49 10.91 4.39
CA ASP A 70 8.14 12.03 5.06
C ASP A 70 9.06 11.57 6.20
N SER A 71 8.79 10.43 6.85
CA SER A 71 9.73 9.84 7.82
C SER A 71 11.05 9.42 7.18
N HIS A 72 11.05 8.95 5.93
CA HIS A 72 12.30 8.68 5.19
C HIS A 72 13.09 9.95 4.86
N LYS A 73 12.42 11.10 4.70
CA LYS A 73 13.09 12.39 4.52
C LYS A 73 13.61 12.95 5.84
N ALA A 74 12.94 12.65 6.93
CA ALA A 74 13.27 13.12 8.27
C ALA A 74 14.40 12.31 8.93
N VAL A 75 14.89 11.23 8.31
CA VAL A 75 16.17 10.63 8.72
C VAL A 75 17.25 11.68 8.49
N PRO A 76 17.89 12.21 9.54
CA PRO A 76 18.92 13.22 9.35
C PRO A 76 20.05 12.61 8.53
N ALA A 77 20.63 13.42 7.65
CA ALA A 77 21.92 13.11 7.04
C ALA A 77 22.88 12.72 8.17
N SER A 78 23.15 11.42 8.31
CA SER A 78 24.18 10.94 9.21
C SER A 78 25.52 11.30 8.57
N ASN A 79 25.94 12.55 8.76
CA ASN A 79 27.33 13.02 8.85
C ASN A 79 27.36 14.55 8.87
N ALA A 80 27.60 15.12 10.05
CA ALA A 80 28.34 16.35 10.20
C ALA A 80 28.99 16.39 11.58
N ALA A 81 30.33 16.24 11.58
CA ALA A 81 31.33 16.47 12.63
C ALA A 81 31.39 15.48 13.81
#